data_AF-A0A7C7RMG3-F1
#
_entry.id   AF-A0A7C7RMG3-F1
#
_cell.length_a   1.000
_cell.length_b   1.000
_cell.length_c   1.000
_cell.angle_alpha   90.00
_cell.angle_beta   90.00
_cell.angle_gamma   90.00
#
_symmetry.space_group_name_H-M   'P 1'
#
loop_
_entity.id
_entity.type
_entity.pdbx_description
1 polymer ?
#
loop_
_entity_poly.entity_id
_entity_poly.type
_entity_poly.pdbx_seq_one_letter_code
_entity_poly.pdbx_strand_id
1 'polypeptide(L)'
;MYCKKGFKIKQFLIGICLIATPVLATAESTVPGEAHPRYNSLMPITTYQIPVAISFCGYPLPLQERHCREMLDRELTIAIYNQAQVIMWLKRAPRYFPLFDREIEALGL
;
A
#
# COMPACT_ATOMS: atom_id res chain seq x y z
N MET A 1 -11.86 -59.51 -46.03
CA MET A 1 -12.80 -58.43 -46.43
C MET A 1 -13.55 -57.97 -45.18
N TYR A 2 -12.93 -57.14 -44.33
CA TYR A 2 -13.56 -56.57 -43.14
C TYR A 2 -13.61 -55.04 -43.33
N CYS A 3 -14.84 -54.52 -43.30
CA CYS A 3 -15.21 -53.21 -43.79
C CYS A 3 -14.89 -52.12 -42.75
N LYS A 4 -14.15 -51.09 -43.17
CA LYS A 4 -13.89 -49.84 -42.43
C LYS A 4 -15.22 -49.13 -42.09
N LYS A 5 -15.75 -49.32 -40.87
CA LYS A 5 -16.91 -48.54 -40.36
C LYS A 5 -16.75 -48.03 -38.92
N GLY A 6 -15.52 -47.91 -38.40
CA GLY A 6 -15.25 -47.37 -37.05
C GLY A 6 -14.74 -45.93 -36.98
N PHE A 7 -14.26 -45.36 -38.09
CA PHE A 7 -13.49 -44.10 -38.07
C PHE A 7 -14.33 -42.85 -38.32
N LYS A 8 -15.47 -42.96 -39.03
CA LYS A 8 -16.28 -41.79 -39.44
C LYS A 8 -17.20 -41.23 -38.35
N ILE A 9 -17.55 -41.99 -37.32
CA ILE A 9 -18.47 -41.54 -36.25
C ILE A 9 -17.75 -40.68 -35.20
N LYS A 10 -16.52 -41.05 -34.82
CA LYS A 10 -15.72 -40.23 -33.87
C LYS A 10 -15.34 -38.87 -34.48
N GLN A 11 -15.07 -38.80 -35.78
CA GLN A 11 -14.74 -37.53 -36.44
C GLN A 11 -15.95 -36.61 -36.65
N PHE A 12 -17.16 -37.18 -36.82
CA PHE A 12 -18.38 -36.39 -36.89
C PHE A 12 -18.80 -35.81 -35.52
N LEU A 13 -18.57 -36.57 -34.43
CA LEU A 13 -18.81 -36.09 -33.06
C LEU A 13 -17.88 -34.95 -32.63
N ILE A 14 -16.62 -34.97 -33.06
CA ILE A 14 -15.66 -33.88 -32.79
C ILE A 14 -16.02 -32.62 -33.60
N GLY A 15 -16.51 -32.80 -34.84
CA GLY A 15 -16.97 -31.71 -35.70
C GLY A 15 -18.17 -30.95 -35.12
N ILE A 16 -19.19 -31.66 -34.61
CA ILE A 16 -20.39 -31.03 -34.03
C ILE A 16 -20.07 -30.28 -32.72
N CYS A 17 -19.07 -30.73 -31.95
CA CYS A 17 -18.67 -30.09 -30.70
C CYS A 17 -17.98 -28.73 -30.92
N LEU A 18 -17.23 -28.54 -32.02
CA LEU A 18 -16.49 -27.31 -32.28
C LEU A 18 -17.34 -26.16 -32.85
N ILE A 19 -18.49 -26.45 -33.45
CA ILE A 19 -19.40 -25.44 -34.02
C ILE A 19 -20.48 -24.98 -33.04
N ALA A 20 -20.71 -25.72 -31.95
CA ALA A 20 -21.67 -25.34 -30.91
C ALA A 20 -21.09 -24.37 -29.85
N THR A 21 -19.78 -24.12 -29.86
CA THR A 21 -19.07 -23.34 -28.83
C THR A 21 -18.55 -21.96 -29.30
N PRO A 22 -19.25 -21.22 -30.18
CA PRO A 22 -19.11 -19.76 -30.10
C PRO A 22 -20.44 -19.03 -30.05
N VAL A 23 -21.54 -19.69 -29.64
CA VAL A 23 -22.84 -19.04 -29.34
C VAL A 23 -23.14 -19.08 -27.84
N LEU A 24 -22.10 -18.99 -27.02
CA LEU A 24 -22.22 -18.63 -25.59
C LEU A 24 -21.07 -17.73 -25.11
N ALA A 25 -20.15 -17.35 -26.01
CA ALA A 25 -18.99 -16.50 -25.72
C ALA A 25 -19.19 -15.04 -26.17
N THR A 26 -20.45 -14.59 -26.30
CA THR A 26 -20.80 -13.17 -26.10
C THR A 26 -21.53 -13.02 -24.77
N ALA A 27 -21.13 -13.78 -23.75
CA ALA A 27 -21.20 -13.23 -22.41
C ALA A 27 -20.03 -12.26 -22.35
N GLU A 28 -20.31 -10.96 -22.44
CA GLU A 28 -19.42 -9.96 -21.89
C GLU A 28 -18.96 -10.50 -20.53
N SER A 29 -17.68 -10.81 -20.40
CA SER A 29 -17.04 -10.99 -19.11
C SER A 29 -17.05 -9.62 -18.42
N THR A 30 -18.25 -9.12 -18.09
CA THR A 30 -18.45 -8.35 -16.89
C THR A 30 -18.16 -9.34 -15.78
N VAL A 31 -16.86 -9.50 -15.49
CA VAL A 31 -16.44 -9.95 -14.16
C VAL A 31 -17.29 -9.09 -13.24
N PRO A 32 -18.25 -9.66 -12.49
CA PRO A 32 -18.95 -8.89 -11.48
C PRO A 32 -17.81 -8.53 -10.55
N GLY A 33 -17.32 -7.29 -10.67
CA GLY A 33 -16.31 -6.78 -9.77
C GLY A 33 -16.91 -7.03 -8.41
N GLU A 34 -16.28 -7.92 -7.63
CA GLU A 34 -16.68 -8.13 -6.25
C GLU A 34 -16.86 -6.73 -5.69
N ALA A 35 -18.09 -6.41 -5.31
CA ALA A 35 -18.39 -5.16 -4.67
C ALA A 35 -17.61 -5.22 -3.35
N HIS A 36 -16.33 -4.83 -3.40
CA HIS A 36 -15.55 -4.57 -2.22
C HIS A 36 -16.46 -3.63 -1.43
N PRO A 37 -16.94 -4.06 -0.25
CA PRO A 37 -17.77 -3.19 0.55
C PRO A 37 -16.96 -1.92 0.65
N ARG A 38 -17.53 -0.82 0.12
CA ARG A 38 -16.93 0.49 0.20
C ARG A 38 -16.90 0.72 1.70
N TYR A 39 -15.79 0.34 2.34
CA TYR A 39 -15.51 0.71 3.69
C TYR A 39 -15.46 2.23 3.57
N ASN A 40 -16.58 2.88 3.89
CA ASN A 40 -16.54 4.17 4.54
C ASN A 40 -15.88 3.91 5.90
N SER A 41 -14.62 3.49 5.89
CA SER A 41 -13.77 3.57 7.06
C SER A 41 -13.52 5.06 7.20
N LEU A 42 -14.45 5.74 7.83
CA LEU A 42 -14.13 6.96 8.54
C LEU A 42 -13.05 6.52 9.51
N MET A 43 -11.78 6.70 9.12
CA MET A 43 -10.67 6.42 9.99
C MET A 43 -10.89 7.33 11.20
N PRO A 44 -11.04 6.77 12.42
CA PRO A 44 -11.32 7.59 13.57
C PRO A 44 -10.21 8.62 13.70
N ILE A 45 -10.59 9.90 13.77
CA ILE A 45 -9.63 10.99 13.96
C ILE A 45 -9.04 10.78 15.35
N THR A 46 -7.82 10.26 15.40
CA THR A 46 -7.08 10.10 16.64
C THR A 46 -6.52 11.46 17.03
N THR A 47 -6.86 11.91 18.24
CA THR A 47 -6.26 13.10 18.84
C THR A 47 -5.16 12.65 19.78
N TYR A 48 -4.03 13.36 19.78
CA TYR A 48 -2.91 13.11 20.66
C TYR A 48 -2.64 14.34 21.52
N GLN A 49 -2.20 14.12 22.76
CA GLN A 49 -1.86 15.20 23.67
C GLN A 49 -0.35 15.47 23.58
N ILE A 50 0.01 16.68 23.17
CA ILE A 50 1.41 17.10 23.12
C ILE A 50 1.94 17.18 24.56
N PRO A 51 3.10 16.58 24.86
CA PRO A 51 3.70 16.68 26.18
C PRO A 51 4.13 18.13 26.49
N VAL A 52 4.14 18.48 27.78
CA VAL A 52 4.46 19.84 28.27
C VAL A 52 5.94 20.20 28.05
N ALA A 53 6.83 19.20 28.03
CA ALA A 53 8.25 19.37 27.82
C ALA A 53 8.82 18.22 26.98
N ILE A 54 9.71 18.55 26.04
CA ILE A 54 10.46 17.60 25.21
C ILE A 54 11.90 18.12 25.10
N SER A 55 12.87 17.21 25.09
CA SER A 55 14.26 17.50 24.76
C SER A 55 14.65 16.86 23.43
N PHE A 56 15.41 17.58 22.62
CA PHE A 56 16.00 17.08 21.37
C PHE A 56 17.52 17.29 21.39
N CYS A 57 18.28 16.24 21.11
CA CYS A 57 19.76 16.24 21.16
C CYS A 57 20.35 16.85 22.46
N GLY A 58 19.72 16.58 23.60
CA GLY A 58 20.14 17.11 24.91
C GLY A 58 19.68 18.54 25.22
N TYR A 59 19.02 19.23 24.29
CA TYR A 59 18.50 20.58 24.49
C TYR A 59 16.97 20.57 24.72
N PRO A 60 16.45 21.33 25.69
CA PRO A 60 15.01 21.47 25.87
C PRO A 60 14.41 22.28 24.71
N LEU A 61 13.30 21.81 24.15
CA LEU A 61 12.56 22.56 23.13
C LEU A 61 11.77 23.70 23.80
N PRO A 62 11.69 24.89 23.17
CA PRO A 62 10.99 26.06 23.71
C PRO A 62 9.46 25.95 23.54
N LEU A 63 8.83 24.92 24.12
CA LEU A 63 7.38 24.68 24.00
C LEU A 63 6.53 25.70 24.80
N GLN A 64 7.17 26.59 25.55
CA GLN A 64 6.52 27.74 26.19
C GLN A 64 6.03 28.73 25.11
N GLU A 65 6.72 28.79 23.99
CA GLU A 65 6.35 29.60 22.85
C GLU A 65 5.19 28.95 22.09
N ARG A 66 4.08 29.67 21.94
CA ARG A 66 2.86 29.15 21.31
C ARG A 66 3.13 28.61 19.89
N HIS A 67 3.89 29.36 19.09
CA HIS A 67 4.17 28.98 17.72
C HIS A 67 4.98 27.67 17.62
N CYS A 68 5.95 27.44 18.51
CA CYS A 68 6.70 26.20 18.56
C CYS A 68 5.79 25.01 18.88
N ARG A 69 4.86 25.18 19.82
CA ARG A 69 3.90 24.13 20.18
C ARG A 69 2.93 23.81 19.04
N GLU A 70 2.44 24.82 18.34
CA GLU A 70 1.55 24.64 17.17
C GLU A 70 2.27 23.98 15.99
N MET A 71 3.55 24.31 15.76
CA MET A 71 4.37 23.65 14.76
C MET A 71 4.61 22.18 15.11
N LEU A 72 4.94 21.89 16.38
CA LEU A 72 5.10 20.51 16.84
C LEU A 72 3.81 19.70 16.64
N ASP A 73 2.64 20.27 16.99
CA ASP A 73 1.34 19.62 16.80
C ASP A 73 1.09 19.28 15.34
N ARG A 74 1.36 20.25 14.45
CA ARG A 74 1.21 20.10 13.00
C ARG A 74 2.08 18.97 12.47
N GLU A 75 3.38 18.99 12.76
CA GLU A 75 4.31 17.99 12.24
C GLU A 75 4.04 16.60 12.81
N LEU A 76 3.69 16.51 14.09
CA LEU A 76 3.27 15.25 14.70
C LEU A 76 2.01 14.69 14.04
N THR A 77 1.01 15.54 13.79
CA THR A 77 -0.22 15.15 13.09
C THR A 77 0.11 14.62 11.70
N ILE A 78 0.92 15.34 10.91
CA ILE A 78 1.34 14.90 9.57
C ILE A 78 2.03 13.53 9.63
N ALA A 79 2.92 13.32 10.61
CA ALA A 79 3.62 12.05 10.79
C ALA A 79 2.65 10.89 11.13
N ILE A 80 1.68 11.12 12.01
CA ILE A 80 0.69 10.10 12.42
C ILE A 80 -0.22 9.70 11.26
N TYR A 81 -0.61 10.63 10.39
CA TYR A 81 -1.45 10.33 9.23
C TYR A 81 -0.66 9.77 8.04
N ASN A 82 0.68 9.91 8.02
CA ASN A 82 1.56 9.34 6.99
C ASN A 82 2.46 8.21 7.54
N GLN A 83 1.83 7.19 8.11
CA GLN A 83 2.53 6.09 8.80
C GLN A 83 3.46 5.31 7.89
N ALA A 84 3.07 5.07 6.64
CA ALA A 84 3.89 4.34 5.68
C ALA A 84 5.23 5.05 5.46
N GLN A 85 5.22 6.37 5.32
CA GLN A 85 6.43 7.16 5.15
C GLN A 85 7.30 7.16 6.42
N VAL A 86 6.69 7.32 7.60
CA VAL A 86 7.42 7.27 8.87
C VAL A 86 8.12 5.92 9.06
N ILE A 87 7.42 4.82 8.77
CA ILE A 87 8.01 3.47 8.83
C ILE A 87 9.18 3.36 7.84
N MET A 88 9.04 3.89 6.63
CA MET A 88 10.13 3.87 5.65
C MET A 88 11.34 4.69 6.11
N TRP A 89 11.13 5.85 6.75
CA TRP A 89 12.21 6.63 7.36
C TRP A 89 12.93 5.84 8.45
N LEU A 90 12.20 5.21 9.36
CA LEU A 90 12.78 4.40 10.44
C LEU A 90 13.60 3.22 9.90
N LYS A 91 13.09 2.50 8.91
CA LYS A 91 13.83 1.39 8.26
C LYS A 91 15.10 1.85 7.56
N ARG A 92 15.09 3.08 7.06
CA ARG A 92 16.17 3.66 6.27
C ARG A 92 17.19 4.41 7.13
N ALA A 93 16.83 4.82 8.34
CA ALA A 93 17.69 5.55 9.26
C ALA A 93 19.11 4.95 9.38
N PRO A 94 19.30 3.62 9.57
CA PRO A 94 20.65 3.05 9.71
C PRO A 94 21.57 3.28 8.50
N ARG A 95 21.01 3.52 7.31
CA ARG A 95 21.80 3.80 6.09
C ARG A 95 22.31 5.25 6.04
N TYR A 96 21.56 6.21 6.59
CA TYR A 96 21.85 7.64 6.43
C TYR A 96 22.43 8.29 7.69
N PHE A 97 22.05 7.82 8.89
CA PHE A 97 22.60 8.34 10.14
C PHE A 97 24.13 8.32 10.19
N PRO A 98 24.82 7.22 9.79
CA PRO A 98 26.29 7.22 9.77
C PRO A 98 26.92 8.23 8.81
N LEU A 99 26.19 8.69 7.79
CA LEU A 99 26.68 9.74 6.89
C LEU A 99 26.63 11.10 7.59
N PHE A 100 25.57 11.37 8.36
CA PHE A 100 25.47 12.59 9.15
C PHE A 100 26.50 12.61 10.27
N ASP A 101 26.70 11.50 10.97
CA ASP A 101 27.68 11.42 12.07
C ASP A 101 29.08 11.77 11.57
N ARG A 102 29.49 11.25 10.40
CA ARG A 102 30.79 11.56 9.78
C ARG A 102 30.96 13.03 9.45
N GLU A 103 29.91 13.67 8.93
CA GLU A 103 29.96 15.10 8.58
C GLU A 103 29.96 15.99 9.83
N ILE A 104 29.21 15.62 10.87
CA ILE A 104 29.20 16.32 12.16
C ILE A 104 30.58 16.24 12.82
N GLU A 105 31.19 15.05 12.86
CA GLU A 105 32.55 14.86 13.35
C GLU A 105 33.59 15.64 12.54
N ALA A 106 33.44 15.68 11.20
CA ALA A 106 34.32 16.46 10.33
C ALA A 106 34.24 17.97 10.58
N LEU A 107 33.07 18.47 10.99
CA LEU A 107 32.86 19.86 11.40
C LEU A 107 33.35 20.13 12.84
N GLY A 108 33.73 19.10 13.60
CA GLY A 108 34.16 19.20 14.99
C GLY A 108 33.03 19.54 15.96
N LEU A 109 31.78 19.18 15.59
CA LEU A 109 30.58 19.36 16.41
C LEU A 109 30.23 18.11 17.22
#